data_AF-A0A8I1W8I1-F1
#
_entry.id   AF-A0A8I1W8I1-F1
#
_cell.length_a   1.000
_cell.length_b   1.000
_cell.length_c   1.000
_cell.angle_alpha   90.00
_cell.angle_beta   90.00
_cell.angle_gamma   90.00
#
_symmetry.space_group_name_H-M   'P 1'
#
loop_
_entity.id
_entity.type
_entity.pdbx_description
1 polymer ?
#
loop_
_entity_poly.entity_id
_entity_poly.type
_entity_poly.pdbx_seq_one_letter_code
_entity_poly.pdbx_strand_id
1 'polypeptide(L)'
;MNKALCIEAEYQHQKLVIEFMEFEDRIGSANLRLEFKSNAVNQQLTYIRSASWVAYKAIDQFVKLLGKSNLSTLNNLSGCPILEIQKVKNDYWLNINPHDERESLVAEEMKLSILLGPLFPQKLYEAINEFPKWW
;
A
#
# COMPACT_ATOMS: atom_id res chain seq x y z
N MET A 1 25.26 2.85 4.24
CA MET A 1 23.97 3.50 4.50
C MET A 1 23.04 3.14 3.35
N ASN A 2 22.17 2.15 3.53
CA ASN A 2 21.10 1.89 2.59
C ASN A 2 20.09 3.01 2.79
N LYS A 3 19.95 3.91 1.82
CA LYS A 3 18.87 4.90 1.84
C LYS A 3 17.57 4.12 1.73
N ALA A 4 16.67 4.31 2.69
CA ALA A 4 15.30 3.81 2.57
C ALA A 4 14.72 4.35 1.26
N LEU A 5 14.16 3.46 0.44
CA LEU A 5 13.52 3.87 -0.80
C LEU A 5 12.11 4.35 -0.44
N CYS A 6 11.76 5.57 -0.83
CA CYS A 6 10.46 6.15 -0.55
C CYS A 6 9.72 6.34 -1.87
N ILE A 7 8.54 5.72 -1.98
CA ILE A 7 7.64 5.86 -3.12
C ILE A 7 6.42 6.64 -2.68
N GLU A 8 6.05 7.66 -3.45
CA GLU A 8 4.93 8.54 -3.13
C GLU A 8 3.94 8.59 -4.27
N ALA A 9 2.67 8.37 -3.96
CA ALA A 9 1.56 8.58 -4.86
C ALA A 9 0.67 9.69 -4.32
N GLU A 10 0.54 10.78 -5.07
CA GLU A 10 -0.21 11.95 -4.66
C GLU A 10 -1.23 12.35 -5.72
N TYR A 11 -2.46 12.64 -5.28
CA TYR A 11 -3.51 13.19 -6.11
C TYR A 11 -4.44 14.08 -5.28
N GLN A 12 -4.58 15.34 -5.72
CA GLN A 12 -5.34 16.38 -5.01
C GLN A 12 -4.89 16.48 -3.54
N HIS A 13 -5.79 16.15 -2.61
CA HIS A 13 -5.54 16.24 -1.18
C HIS A 13 -5.12 14.92 -0.54
N GLN A 14 -4.81 13.90 -1.34
CA GLN A 14 -4.51 12.53 -0.88
C GLN A 14 -3.09 12.16 -1.26
N LYS A 15 -2.34 11.62 -0.30
CA LYS A 15 -0.97 11.14 -0.48
C LYS A 15 -0.80 9.79 0.21
N LEU A 16 -0.30 8.79 -0.51
CA LEU A 16 0.18 7.51 0.03
C LEU A 16 1.69 7.46 -0.14
N VAL A 17 2.38 7.13 0.95
CA VAL A 17 3.82 6.93 1.01
C VAL A 17 4.10 5.46 1.35
N ILE A 18 4.98 4.83 0.58
CA ILE A 18 5.50 3.48 0.79
C ILE A 18 7.00 3.62 1.02
N GLU A 19 7.43 3.42 2.26
CA GLU A 19 8.84 3.46 2.64
C GLU A 19 9.39 2.04 2.74
N PHE A 20 10.38 1.70 1.93
CA PHE A 20 11.14 0.46 2.03
C PHE A 20 12.32 0.67 2.97
N MET A 21 12.19 0.12 4.17
CA MET A 21 13.12 0.32 5.28
C MET A 21 14.32 -0.62 5.19
N GLU A 22 14.10 -1.88 4.78
CA GLU A 22 15.11 -2.94 4.74
C GLU A 22 14.83 -3.91 3.59
N PHE A 23 15.88 -4.61 3.14
CA PHE A 23 15.84 -5.58 2.05
C PHE A 23 16.57 -6.87 2.44
N GLU A 24 16.04 -8.02 2.03
CA GLU A 24 16.69 -9.32 2.16
C GLU A 24 16.65 -10.04 0.81
N ASP A 25 17.73 -9.89 0.04
CA ASP A 25 17.82 -10.39 -1.33
C ASP A 25 17.84 -11.92 -1.41
N ARG A 26 18.27 -12.62 -0.35
CA ARG A 26 18.33 -14.10 -0.37
C ARG A 26 16.95 -14.72 -0.50
N ILE A 27 15.95 -14.09 0.11
CA ILE A 27 14.56 -14.55 0.07
C ILE A 27 13.67 -13.66 -0.80
N GLY A 28 14.24 -12.61 -1.40
CA GLY A 28 13.56 -11.66 -2.27
C GLY A 28 12.43 -10.94 -1.55
N SER A 29 12.74 -10.26 -0.43
CA SER A 29 11.74 -9.55 0.38
C SER A 29 12.20 -8.15 0.79
N ALA A 30 11.24 -7.29 1.06
CA ALA A 30 11.46 -5.95 1.61
C ALA A 30 10.59 -5.71 2.83
N ASN A 31 11.12 -4.96 3.79
CA ASN A 31 10.38 -4.45 4.92
C ASN A 31 9.81 -3.07 4.54
N LEU A 32 8.49 -2.93 4.52
CA LEU A 32 7.83 -1.68 4.13
C LEU A 32 7.00 -1.08 5.25
N ARG A 33 7.00 0.24 5.34
CA ARG A 33 6.09 1.06 6.14
C ARG A 33 5.16 1.83 5.21
N LEU A 34 3.89 1.97 5.62
CA LEU A 34 2.90 2.74 4.87
C LEU A 34 2.50 3.97 5.66
N GLU A 35 2.38 5.09 4.98
CA GLU A 35 1.79 6.30 5.53
C GLU A 35 0.77 6.88 4.54
N PHE A 36 -0.43 7.16 5.01
CA PHE A 36 -1.46 7.82 4.22
C PHE A 36 -1.85 9.14 4.86
N LYS A 37 -1.92 10.18 4.03
CA LYS A 37 -2.35 11.52 4.39
C LYS A 37 -3.51 11.93 3.50
N SER A 38 -4.58 12.43 4.11
CA SER A 38 -5.66 13.11 3.40
C SER A 38 -5.94 14.45 4.07
N ASN A 39 -6.02 15.52 3.28
CA ASN A 39 -6.33 16.86 3.75
C ASN A 39 -7.54 17.42 3.00
N ALA A 40 -8.70 16.80 3.22
CA ALA A 40 -9.95 17.30 2.67
C ALA A 40 -10.31 18.64 3.35
N VAL A 41 -11.10 19.48 2.67
CA VAL A 41 -11.38 20.90 3.00
C VAL A 41 -11.60 21.19 4.51
N ASN A 42 -12.13 20.24 5.29
CA ASN A 42 -12.32 20.37 6.74
C ASN A 42 -11.81 19.18 7.58
N GLN A 43 -11.03 18.26 7.01
CA GLN A 43 -10.58 17.05 7.69
C GLN A 43 -9.15 16.67 7.28
N GLN A 44 -8.26 16.63 8.27
CA GLN A 44 -6.94 16.07 8.14
C GLN A 44 -6.91 14.67 8.73
N LEU A 45 -6.48 13.70 7.93
CA LEU A 45 -6.26 12.32 8.32
C LEU A 45 -4.79 11.99 8.06
N THR A 46 -4.11 11.47 9.08
CA THR A 46 -2.79 10.83 8.93
C THR A 46 -2.88 9.45 9.53
N TYR A 47 -2.49 8.45 8.77
CA TYR A 47 -2.45 7.05 9.20
C TYR A 47 -1.07 6.48 8.88
N ILE A 48 -0.51 5.72 9.82
CA ILE A 48 0.79 5.07 9.68
C ILE A 48 0.62 3.60 10.05
N ARG A 49 0.97 2.71 9.13
CA ARG A 49 1.05 1.27 9.40
C ARG A 49 2.48 0.90 9.77
N SER A 50 2.65 0.14 10.84
CA SER A 50 3.93 -0.45 11.23
C SER A 50 4.56 -1.25 10.10
N ALA A 51 5.89 -1.36 10.14
CA ALA A 51 6.61 -1.95 9.05
C ALA A 51 6.33 -3.47 8.93
N SER A 52 6.27 -4.00 7.71
CA SER A 52 5.98 -5.42 7.45
C SER A 52 6.80 -5.95 6.29
N TRP A 53 7.24 -7.19 6.43
CA TRP A 53 7.94 -7.90 5.38
C TRP A 53 6.97 -8.37 4.28
N VAL A 54 7.29 -8.05 3.04
CA VAL A 54 6.59 -8.52 1.83
C VAL A 54 7.59 -9.14 0.86
N ALA A 55 7.16 -10.13 0.06
CA ALA A 55 7.98 -10.67 -1.02
C ALA A 55 7.97 -9.73 -2.24
N TYR A 56 9.07 -9.65 -2.99
CA TYR A 56 9.16 -8.90 -4.25
C TYR A 56 8.08 -9.36 -5.24
N LYS A 57 7.83 -10.67 -5.31
CA LYS A 57 6.76 -11.24 -6.13
C LYS A 57 5.36 -10.71 -5.74
N ALA A 58 5.12 -10.46 -4.46
CA ALA A 58 3.84 -9.89 -4.00
C ALA A 58 3.69 -8.43 -4.43
N ILE A 59 4.77 -7.65 -4.38
CA ILE A 59 4.81 -6.27 -4.91
C ILE A 59 4.53 -6.28 -6.42
N ASP A 60 5.23 -7.12 -7.19
CA ASP A 60 5.03 -7.24 -8.63
C ASP A 60 3.60 -7.62 -9.00
N GLN A 61 3.02 -8.58 -8.26
CA GLN A 61 1.64 -9.00 -8.47
C GLN A 61 0.65 -7.87 -8.16
N PHE A 62 0.84 -7.17 -7.04
CA PHE A 62 0.05 -6.01 -6.68
C PHE A 62 0.08 -4.95 -7.79
N VAL A 63 1.28 -4.56 -8.26
CA VAL A 63 1.46 -3.57 -9.33
C VAL A 63 0.80 -3.99 -10.64
N LYS A 64 0.91 -5.27 -11.01
CA LYS A 64 0.28 -5.79 -12.24
C LYS A 64 -1.24 -5.72 -12.20
N LEU A 65 -1.84 -5.81 -11.02
CA LEU A 65 -3.28 -5.79 -10.81
C LEU A 65 -3.83 -4.36 -10.71
N LEU A 66 -3.02 -3.39 -10.27
CA LEU A 66 -3.43 -1.98 -10.15
C LEU A 66 -4.09 -1.46 -11.45
N GLY A 67 -5.34 -1.01 -11.33
CA GLY A 67 -6.12 -0.46 -12.44
C GLY A 67 -6.59 -1.48 -13.48
N LYS A 68 -6.13 -2.74 -13.43
CA LYS A 68 -6.53 -3.82 -14.35
C LYS A 68 -7.56 -4.77 -13.74
N SER A 69 -7.57 -4.91 -12.42
CA SER A 69 -8.55 -5.71 -11.69
C SER A 69 -9.47 -4.85 -10.83
N ASN A 70 -10.58 -5.44 -10.37
CA ASN A 70 -11.45 -4.82 -9.37
C ASN A 70 -10.85 -4.86 -7.96
N LEU A 71 -9.83 -5.68 -7.71
CA LEU A 71 -9.18 -5.80 -6.42
C LEU A 71 -7.69 -6.07 -6.62
N SER A 72 -6.86 -5.20 -6.04
CA SER A 72 -5.41 -5.34 -5.99
C SER A 72 -4.99 -5.41 -4.53
N THR A 73 -4.36 -6.50 -4.14
CA THR A 73 -3.97 -6.76 -2.74
C THR A 73 -2.46 -6.93 -2.64
N LEU A 74 -1.85 -6.25 -1.68
CA LEU A 74 -0.47 -6.49 -1.26
C LEU A 74 -0.50 -7.30 0.03
N ASN A 75 0.13 -8.47 0.02
CA ASN A 75 0.21 -9.38 1.16
C ASN A 75 1.59 -9.35 1.79
N ASN A 76 1.65 -9.52 3.12
CA ASN A 76 2.89 -9.80 3.83
C ASN A 76 3.38 -11.25 3.60
N LEU A 77 4.55 -11.59 4.13
CA LEU A 77 5.12 -12.94 4.02
C LEU A 77 4.23 -14.04 4.64
N SER A 78 3.36 -13.70 5.59
CA SER A 78 2.38 -14.63 6.18
C SER A 78 1.14 -14.84 5.29
N GLY A 79 1.04 -14.13 4.16
CA GLY A 79 -0.13 -14.14 3.29
C GLY A 79 -1.26 -13.21 3.74
N CYS A 80 -1.07 -12.44 4.82
CA CYS A 80 -2.08 -11.51 5.30
C CYS A 80 -2.09 -10.24 4.45
N PRO A 81 -3.26 -9.71 4.08
CA PRO A 81 -3.36 -8.50 3.29
C PRO A 81 -3.02 -7.29 4.16
N ILE A 82 -2.20 -6.39 3.62
CA ILE A 82 -1.72 -5.20 4.33
C ILE A 82 -2.14 -3.89 3.66
N LEU A 83 -2.42 -3.96 2.37
CA LEU A 83 -2.91 -2.86 1.54
C LEU A 83 -3.80 -3.44 0.45
N GLU A 84 -4.96 -2.85 0.25
CA GLU A 84 -5.88 -3.19 -0.82
C GLU A 84 -6.34 -1.93 -1.55
N ILE A 85 -6.46 -2.05 -2.87
CA ILE A 85 -7.19 -1.10 -3.70
C ILE A 85 -8.32 -1.85 -4.39
N GLN A 86 -9.55 -1.46 -4.05
CA GLN A 86 -10.77 -2.05 -4.58
C GLN A 86 -11.50 -1.05 -5.47
N LYS A 87 -11.89 -1.48 -6.67
CA LYS A 87 -12.79 -0.75 -7.55
C LYS A 87 -14.23 -1.18 -7.26
N VAL A 88 -15.08 -0.25 -6.85
CA VAL A 88 -16.51 -0.46 -6.64
C VAL A 88 -17.26 0.49 -7.57
N LYS A 89 -17.90 -0.06 -8.60
CA LYS A 89 -18.51 0.72 -9.70
C LYS A 89 -17.46 1.61 -10.39
N ASN A 90 -17.55 2.93 -10.21
CA ASN A 90 -16.64 3.92 -10.79
C ASN A 90 -15.64 4.48 -9.77
N ASP A 91 -15.74 4.04 -8.51
CA ASP A 91 -14.96 4.57 -7.40
C ASP A 91 -13.85 3.59 -7.01
N TYR A 92 -12.74 4.12 -6.50
CA TYR A 92 -11.64 3.33 -5.96
C TYR A 92 -11.56 3.54 -4.46
N TRP A 93 -11.34 2.47 -3.72
CA TRP A 93 -11.24 2.47 -2.26
C TRP A 93 -9.88 1.94 -1.85
N LEU A 94 -9.18 2.70 -1.01
CA LEU A 94 -7.96 2.28 -0.34
C LEU A 94 -8.33 1.65 0.99
N ASN A 95 -7.94 0.39 1.20
CA ASN A 95 -7.98 -0.23 2.51
C ASN A 95 -6.55 -0.45 3.02
N ILE A 96 -6.21 0.12 4.17
CA ILE A 96 -4.94 -0.16 4.86
C ILE A 96 -5.25 -1.07 6.04
N ASN A 97 -4.44 -2.13 6.16
CA ASN A 97 -4.72 -3.24 7.06
C ASN A 97 -6.14 -3.80 6.87
N PRO A 98 -6.52 -4.17 5.63
CA PRO A 98 -7.79 -4.82 5.39
C PRO A 98 -7.83 -6.11 6.22
N HIS A 99 -8.90 -6.28 6.98
CA HIS A 99 -9.12 -7.49 7.75
C HIS A 99 -9.22 -8.69 6.79
N ASP A 100 -8.57 -9.81 7.12
CA ASP A 100 -9.20 -11.14 7.09
C ASP A 100 -8.43 -12.20 7.90
N GLU A 101 -9.11 -12.70 8.94
CA GLU A 101 -9.11 -14.06 9.50
C GLU A 101 -7.80 -14.70 9.98
N ARG A 102 -7.44 -14.42 11.24
CA ARG A 102 -7.23 -15.45 12.29
C ARG A 102 -7.01 -14.78 13.65
N GLU A 103 -8.02 -14.86 14.51
CA GLU A 103 -7.92 -15.01 15.98
C GLU A 103 -6.82 -14.22 16.72
N SER A 104 -6.56 -12.96 16.38
CA SER A 104 -5.78 -12.09 17.26
C SER A 104 -6.75 -11.26 18.11
N LEU A 105 -6.91 -11.66 19.36
CA LEU A 105 -7.54 -10.86 20.42
C LEU A 105 -6.80 -9.54 20.70
N VAL A 106 -5.67 -9.29 20.03
CA VAL A 106 -4.80 -8.10 20.21
C VAL A 106 -4.85 -7.15 19.01
N ALA A 107 -5.43 -7.55 17.88
CA ALA A 107 -5.41 -6.76 16.64
C ALA A 107 -6.66 -5.89 16.47
N GLU A 108 -6.89 -4.96 17.40
CA GLU A 108 -7.67 -3.74 17.13
C GLU A 108 -6.86 -2.75 16.27
N GLU A 109 -6.15 -3.23 15.24
CA GLU A 109 -5.48 -2.32 14.32
C GLU A 109 -6.57 -1.69 13.43
N MET A 110 -6.85 -0.41 13.68
CA MET A 110 -7.87 0.37 12.98
C MET A 110 -7.77 0.16 11.46
N LYS A 111 -8.75 -0.55 10.90
CA LYS A 111 -8.97 -0.63 9.46
C LYS A 111 -9.27 0.78 8.96
N LEU A 112 -8.47 1.23 8.01
CA LEU A 112 -8.74 2.49 7.32
C LEU A 112 -9.28 2.18 5.94
N SER A 113 -10.48 2.69 5.62
CA SER A 113 -11.10 2.59 4.30
C SER A 113 -11.43 3.99 3.78
N ILE A 114 -10.85 4.35 2.63
CA ILE A 114 -10.92 5.72 2.10
C ILE A 114 -11.25 5.70 0.62
N LEU A 115 -12.18 6.56 0.21
CA LEU A 115 -12.44 6.85 -1.19
C LEU A 115 -11.25 7.58 -1.82
N LEU A 116 -10.68 6.99 -2.87
CA LEU A 116 -9.59 7.55 -3.66
C LEU A 116 -10.11 8.38 -4.83
N GLY A 117 -9.35 9.41 -5.19
CA GLY A 117 -9.57 10.12 -6.45
C GLY A 117 -9.40 9.20 -7.68
N PRO A 118 -10.06 9.50 -8.81
CA PRO A 118 -10.15 8.60 -9.97
C PRO A 118 -8.80 8.29 -10.62
N LEU A 119 -7.81 9.17 -10.49
CA LEU A 119 -6.46 8.99 -11.04
C LEU A 119 -5.44 8.46 -10.02
N PHE A 120 -5.84 8.28 -8.75
CA PHE A 120 -4.94 7.83 -7.70
C PHE A 120 -4.34 6.44 -7.98
N PRO A 121 -5.11 5.42 -8.45
CA PRO A 121 -4.53 4.11 -8.75
C PRO A 121 -3.48 4.17 -9.88
N GLN A 122 -3.68 5.05 -10.87
CA GLN A 122 -2.71 5.27 -11.93
C GLN A 122 -1.44 5.91 -11.37
N LYS A 123 -1.56 6.94 -10.51
CA LYS A 123 -0.40 7.58 -9.85
C LYS A 123 0.37 6.59 -8.97
N LEU A 124 -0.34 5.71 -8.27
CA LEU A 124 0.30 4.66 -7.49
C LEU A 124 1.01 3.64 -8.38
N TYR A 125 0.39 3.23 -9.49
CA TYR A 125 1.04 2.38 -10.48
C TYR A 125 2.31 3.05 -11.03
N GLU A 126 2.24 4.32 -11.44
CA GLU A 126 3.41 5.08 -11.93
C GLU A 126 4.53 5.09 -10.88
N ALA A 127 4.19 5.40 -9.63
CA ALA A 127 5.16 5.50 -8.54
C ALA A 127 5.80 4.14 -8.19
N ILE A 128 5.02 3.06 -8.08
CA ILE A 128 5.55 1.73 -7.73
C ILE A 128 6.20 1.05 -8.93
N ASN A 129 5.78 1.31 -10.17
CA ASN A 129 6.39 0.72 -11.36
C ASN A 129 7.82 1.24 -11.62
N GLU A 130 8.31 2.20 -10.83
CA GLU A 130 9.72 2.56 -10.75
C GLU A 130 10.53 1.61 -9.83
N PHE A 131 9.87 0.70 -9.13
CA PHE A 131 10.45 -0.33 -8.28
C PHE A 131 10.68 -1.66 -9.04
N PRO A 132 11.86 -2.28 -8.97
CA PRO A 132 13.17 -1.68 -8.73
C PRO A 132 13.83 -1.44 -10.09
N LYS A 133 13.60 -0.30 -10.72
CA LYS A 133 14.26 -0.01 -12.01
C LYS A 133 15.77 0.16 -11.87
N TRP A 134 16.28 0.39 -10.65
CA TRP A 134 17.70 0.66 -10.38
C TRP A 134 18.33 -0.19 -9.26
N TRP A 135 17.94 -1.46 -9.11
CA TRP A 135 18.67 -2.43 -8.28
C TRP A 135 19.34 -3.49 -9.13
#